data_AF-A0AA51QNF9-F1
#
_entry.id   AF-A0AA51QNF9-F1
#
_cell.length_a   1.000
_cell.length_b   1.000
_cell.length_c   1.000
_cell.angle_alpha   90.00
_cell.angle_beta   90.00
_cell.angle_gamma   90.00
#
_symmetry.space_group_name_H-M   'P 1'
#
loop_
_entity.id
_entity.type
_entity.pdbx_description
1 polymer ?
#
loop_
_entity_poly.entity_id
_entity_poly.type
_entity_poly.pdbx_seq_one_letter_code
_entity_poly.pdbx_strand_id
1 'polypeptide(L)'
;MTETLTNRHGDEIAVGQLWTDDPRRTTVRTLRIDDLVREGNLGPRAVCTVIRSYDTETGQVTTPGRVVSIKVDSLHTTASGRGYRLEAGHPPALGM
;
A
#
# COMPACT_ATOMS: atom_id res chain seq x y z
N MET A 1 18.80 -5.73 -5.11
CA MET A 1 18.39 -4.33 -5.38
C MET A 1 16.96 -4.21 -4.92
N THR A 2 16.64 -3.29 -4.01
CA THR A 2 15.25 -3.03 -3.63
C THR A 2 14.60 -2.28 -4.78
N GLU A 3 13.58 -2.87 -5.38
CA GLU A 3 12.83 -2.19 -6.43
C GLU A 3 12.01 -1.06 -5.79
N THR A 4 12.29 0.17 -6.23
CA THR A 4 11.59 1.37 -5.78
C THR A 4 11.00 2.12 -6.98
N LEU A 5 9.90 2.82 -6.73
CA LEU A 5 9.22 3.65 -7.71
C LEU A 5 8.66 4.91 -7.05
N THR A 6 8.92 6.06 -7.65
CA THR A 6 8.34 7.33 -7.20
C THR A 6 6.99 7.55 -7.86
N ASN A 7 5.94 7.76 -7.05
CA ASN A 7 4.60 8.07 -7.55
C ASN A 7 4.53 9.53 -8.06
N ARG A 8 3.41 9.92 -8.69
CA ARG A 8 3.21 11.31 -9.13
C ARG A 8 3.16 12.35 -7.99
N HIS A 9 3.01 11.90 -6.75
CA HIS A 9 2.92 12.72 -5.55
C HIS A 9 4.30 12.94 -4.87
N GLY A 10 5.36 12.33 -5.41
CA GLY A 10 6.71 12.41 -4.87
C GLY A 10 7.01 11.41 -3.75
N ASP A 11 6.09 10.49 -3.44
CA ASP A 11 6.32 9.42 -2.46
C ASP A 11 7.15 8.29 -3.10
N GLU A 12 8.15 7.81 -2.37
CA GLU A 12 8.92 6.62 -2.75
C GLU A 12 8.21 5.35 -2.29
N ILE A 13 7.85 4.52 -3.25
CA ILE A 13 7.19 3.24 -3.04
C ILE A 13 8.21 2.13 -3.20
N ALA A 14 8.30 1.23 -2.24
CA ALA A 14 9.26 0.13 -2.23
C ALA A 14 8.60 -1.19 -1.85
N VAL A 15 9.12 -2.29 -2.40
CA VAL A 15 8.74 -3.65 -1.99
C VAL A 15 9.01 -3.82 -0.49
N GLY A 16 8.07 -4.47 0.21
CA GLY A 16 8.09 -4.66 1.66
C GLY A 16 7.36 -3.58 2.46
N GLN A 17 7.08 -2.40 1.88
CA GLN A 17 6.34 -1.36 2.58
C GLN A 17 4.91 -1.79 2.93
N LEU A 18 4.40 -1.27 4.04
CA LEU A 18 3.04 -1.48 4.51
C LEU A 18 2.19 -0.23 4.31
N TRP A 19 1.03 -0.41 3.70
CA TRP A 19 0.13 0.68 3.33
C TRP A 19 -1.29 0.38 3.79
N THR A 20 -1.88 1.28 4.57
CA THR A 20 -3.20 1.11 5.16
C THR A 20 -4.21 2.05 4.52
N ASP A 21 -5.41 1.55 4.24
CA ASP A 21 -6.53 2.33 3.72
C ASP A 21 -6.81 3.59 4.58
N ASP A 22 -7.45 4.60 3.99
CA ASP A 22 -7.91 5.76 4.75
C ASP A 22 -8.80 5.35 5.95
N PRO A 23 -8.53 5.84 7.17
CA PRO A 23 -9.23 5.42 8.37
C PRO A 23 -10.71 5.84 8.41
N ARG A 24 -11.17 6.69 7.47
CA ARG A 24 -12.60 7.04 7.32
C ARG A 24 -13.40 5.95 6.59
N ARG A 25 -12.77 4.89 6.10
CA ARG A 25 -13.46 3.76 5.45
C ARG A 25 -14.01 2.80 6.50
N THR A 26 -15.19 2.22 6.23
CA THR A 26 -15.78 1.14 7.02
C THR A 26 -14.88 -0.08 7.13
N THR A 27 -14.20 -0.42 6.04
CA THR A 27 -13.23 -1.52 6.00
C THR A 27 -11.85 -0.95 5.72
N VAL A 28 -10.97 -1.02 6.71
CA VAL A 28 -9.58 -0.55 6.67
C VAL A 28 -8.68 -1.75 6.42
N ARG A 29 -8.06 -1.80 5.25
CA ARG A 29 -7.12 -2.87 4.88
C ARG A 29 -5.68 -2.41 5.04
N THR A 30 -4.83 -3.31 5.46
CA THR A 30 -3.37 -3.16 5.41
C THR A 30 -2.82 -4.04 4.30
N LEU A 31 -2.07 -3.41 3.40
CA LEU A 31 -1.42 -4.00 2.25
C LEU A 31 0.08 -4.09 2.50
N ARG A 32 0.70 -5.19 2.09
CA ARG A 32 2.15 -5.26 1.91
C ARG A 32 2.47 -5.22 0.42
N ILE A 33 3.42 -4.40 0.01
CA ILE A 33 3.91 -4.40 -1.37
C ILE A 33 4.82 -5.60 -1.57
N ASP A 34 4.48 -6.46 -2.53
CA ASP A 34 5.26 -7.64 -2.88
C ASP A 34 6.05 -7.44 -4.17
N ASP A 35 5.56 -6.60 -5.10
CA ASP A 35 6.22 -6.34 -6.39
C ASP A 35 5.80 -4.98 -6.99
N LEU A 36 6.62 -4.43 -7.88
CA LEU A 36 6.39 -3.18 -8.61
C LEU A 36 6.49 -3.44 -10.13
N VAL A 37 5.36 -3.33 -10.82
CA VAL A 37 5.27 -3.66 -12.25
C VAL A 37 4.95 -2.42 -13.09
N ARG A 38 5.54 -2.32 -14.28
CA ARG A 38 5.17 -1.32 -15.30
C ARG A 38 4.33 -1.99 -16.39
N GLU A 39 3.01 -1.92 -16.26
CA GLU A 39 2.08 -2.47 -17.25
C GLU A 39 1.85 -1.46 -18.39
N GLY A 40 2.79 -1.35 -19.33
CA GLY A 40 2.64 -0.60 -20.59
C GLY A 40 1.84 0.71 -20.47
N ASN A 41 0.70 0.79 -21.14
CA ASN A 41 -0.18 1.97 -21.19
C ASN A 41 -0.99 2.23 -19.90
N LEU A 42 -0.99 1.30 -18.94
CA LEU A 42 -1.76 1.42 -17.70
C LEU A 42 -0.97 2.10 -16.57
N GLY A 43 0.32 2.34 -16.80
CA GLY A 43 1.21 3.00 -15.85
C GLY A 43 1.76 2.06 -14.77
N PRO A 44 2.55 2.60 -13.84
CA PRO A 44 3.18 1.83 -12.77
C PRO A 44 2.17 1.34 -11.73
N ARG A 45 2.34 0.09 -11.31
CA ARG A 45 1.47 -0.60 -10.36
C ARG A 45 2.25 -1.30 -9.27
N ALA A 46 1.64 -1.35 -8.10
CA ALA A 46 2.10 -2.14 -6.97
C ALA A 46 1.23 -3.41 -6.90
N VAL A 47 1.89 -4.57 -6.90
CA VAL A 47 1.28 -5.84 -6.53
C VAL A 47 1.40 -5.95 -5.02
N CYS A 48 0.26 -6.13 -4.35
CA CYS A 48 0.20 -6.12 -2.91
C CYS A 48 -0.62 -7.30 -2.37
N THR A 49 -0.20 -7.84 -1.24
CA THR A 49 -0.99 -8.78 -0.45
C THR A 49 -1.77 -8.03 0.62
N VAL A 50 -3.08 -8.26 0.70
CA VAL A 50 -3.92 -7.81 1.82
C VAL A 50 -3.61 -8.69 3.03
N ILE A 51 -2.78 -8.19 3.94
CA ILE A 51 -2.34 -8.94 5.13
C ILE A 51 -3.29 -8.77 6.32
N ARG A 52 -4.07 -7.69 6.34
CA ARG A 52 -5.07 -7.42 7.38
C ARG A 52 -6.26 -6.66 6.80
N SER A 53 -7.45 -6.94 7.32
CA SER A 53 -8.65 -6.14 7.09
C SER A 53 -9.38 -5.96 8.41
N TYR A 54 -9.60 -4.71 8.79
CA TYR A 54 -10.32 -4.31 10.00
C TYR A 54 -11.65 -3.67 9.60
N ASP A 55 -12.74 -4.20 10.13
CA ASP A 55 -14.06 -3.62 10.00
C ASP A 55 -14.33 -2.68 11.18
N THR A 56 -14.52 -1.39 10.91
CA THR A 56 -14.64 -0.35 11.93
C THR A 56 -16.00 -0.36 12.63
N GLU A 57 -17.03 -0.95 12.00
CA GLU A 57 -18.38 -1.02 12.57
C GLU A 57 -18.52 -2.18 13.56
N THR A 58 -17.98 -3.34 13.20
CA THR A 58 -18.06 -4.58 13.99
C THR A 58 -16.84 -4.82 14.87
N GLY A 59 -15.73 -4.12 14.60
CA GLY A 59 -14.43 -4.36 15.24
C GLY A 59 -13.73 -5.63 14.74
N GLN A 60 -14.27 -6.32 13.73
CA GLN A 60 -13.75 -7.60 13.26
C GLN A 60 -12.42 -7.42 12.53
N VAL A 61 -11.42 -8.25 12.86
CA VAL A 61 -10.14 -8.33 12.13
C VAL A 61 -10.08 -9.66 11.38
N THR A 62 -9.70 -9.59 10.10
CA THR A 62 -9.45 -10.75 9.25
C THR A 62 -8.10 -10.65 8.55
N THR A 63 -7.56 -11.78 8.10
CA THR A 63 -6.29 -11.89 7.37
C THR A 63 -6.55 -12.51 5.99
N PRO A 64 -6.95 -11.71 4.99
CA PRO A 64 -7.46 -12.25 3.74
C PRO A 64 -6.43 -13.02 2.91
N GLY A 65 -5.14 -12.64 2.95
CA GLY A 65 -4.09 -13.25 2.12
C GLY A 65 -4.31 -13.06 0.62
N ARG A 66 -5.16 -12.09 0.23
CA ARG A 66 -5.54 -11.83 -1.15
C ARG A 66 -4.51 -10.95 -1.82
N VAL A 67 -4.03 -11.34 -2.99
CA VAL A 67 -3.19 -10.50 -3.85
C VAL A 67 -4.06 -9.55 -4.68
N VAL A 68 -3.64 -8.29 -4.75
CA VAL A 68 -4.29 -7.22 -5.51
C VAL A 68 -3.25 -6.41 -6.28
N SER A 69 -3.64 -5.84 -7.41
CA SER A 69 -2.81 -4.89 -8.16
C SER A 69 -3.45 -3.51 -8.10
N ILE A 70 -2.70 -2.50 -7.65
CA ILE A 70 -3.19 -1.12 -7.49
C ILE A 70 -2.25 -0.15 -8.20
N LYS A 71 -2.80 1.00 -8.62
CA LYS A 71 -1.99 2.08 -9.19
C LYS A 71 -1.07 2.63 -8.10
N VAL A 72 0.20 2.82 -8.41
CA VAL A 72 1.17 3.41 -7.47
C VAL A 72 0.71 4.80 -7.00
N ASP A 73 0.05 5.57 -7.86
CA ASP A 73 -0.51 6.88 -7.49
C ASP A 73 -1.64 6.82 -6.43
N SER A 74 -2.18 5.64 -6.14
CA SER A 74 -3.15 5.46 -5.04
C SER A 74 -2.48 5.31 -3.67
N LEU A 75 -1.17 5.09 -3.64
CA LEU A 75 -0.34 5.04 -2.44
C LEU A 75 0.25 6.44 -2.24
N HIS A 76 -0.26 7.22 -1.30
CA HIS A 76 0.29 8.56 -1.05
C HIS A 76 0.13 8.97 0.41
N THR A 77 1.10 9.70 0.94
CA THR A 77 1.14 10.06 2.38
C THR A 77 0.14 11.14 2.78
N THR A 78 -0.43 11.86 1.80
CA THR A 78 -1.31 13.01 2.06
C THR A 78 -2.77 12.62 2.30
N ALA A 79 -3.37 13.18 3.37
CA ALA A 79 -4.71 12.86 3.89
C ALA A 79 -5.91 13.33 3.03
N SER A 80 -5.67 13.85 1.84
CA SER A 80 -6.68 14.50 0.99
C SER A 80 -7.41 13.54 0.04
N GLY A 81 -7.03 12.26 0.01
CA GLY A 81 -7.60 11.24 -0.88
C GLY A 81 -8.14 10.02 -0.15
N ARG A 82 -8.98 9.23 -0.82
CA ARG A 82 -9.39 7.89 -0.37
C ARG A 82 -8.30 6.82 -0.61
N GLY A 83 -7.03 7.24 -0.69
CA GLY A 83 -5.88 6.39 -1.00
C GLY A 83 -5.40 5.59 0.22
N TYR A 84 -4.24 4.95 0.07
CA TYR A 84 -3.55 4.26 1.15
C TYR A 84 -2.44 5.14 1.72
N ARG A 85 -2.22 5.03 3.02
CA ARG A 85 -1.19 5.75 3.78
C ARG A 85 -0.12 4.78 4.27
N LEU A 86 1.12 5.21 4.23
CA LEU A 86 2.25 4.42 4.74
C LEU A 86 2.09 4.22 6.26
N GLU A 87 2.19 2.98 6.74
CA GLU A 87 2.23 2.73 8.17
C GLU A 87 3.56 3.21 8.75
N ALA A 88 3.49 4.11 9.74
CA ALA A 88 4.65 4.57 10.48
C ALA A 88 5.22 3.40 11.29
N GLY A 89 6.26 2.74 10.77
CA GLY A 89 6.89 1.62 11.48
C GLY A 89 7.72 0.65 10.65
N HIS A 90 7.70 0.72 9.31
CA HIS A 90 8.66 -0.03 8.51
C HIS A 90 9.76 0.92 7.99
N PRO A 91 10.91 1.04 8.67
CA PRO A 91 12.05 1.68 8.04
C PRO A 91 12.35 0.91 6.74
N PRO A 92 12.68 1.59 5.61
CA PRO A 92 13.34 0.87 4.53
C PRO A 92 14.52 0.16 5.16
N ALA A 93 14.71 -1.13 4.86
CA ALA A 93 15.84 -1.88 5.36
C ALA A 93 17.11 -1.05 5.07
N LEU A 94 17.62 -0.39 6.12
CA LEU A 94 18.86 0.36 6.07
C LEU A 94 19.90 -0.72 5.81
N GLY A 95 20.35 -0.79 4.56
CA GLY A 95 21.44 -1.64 4.16
C GLY A 95 22.62 -1.36 5.06
N MET A 96 22.99 -2.36 5.85
CA MET A 96 24.33 -2.53 6.37
C MET A 96 25.18 -3.20 5.29
#